data_AF-D8G6M9-F1
#
_entry.id   AF-D8G6M9-F1
#
_cell.length_a   1.000
_cell.length_b   1.000
_cell.length_c   1.000
_cell.angle_alpha   90.00
_cell.angle_beta   90.00
_cell.angle_gamma   90.00
#
_symmetry.space_group_name_H-M   'P 1'
#
loop_
_entity.id
_entity.type
_entity.pdbx_description
1 polymer ?
#
loop_
_entity_poly.entity_id
_entity_poly.type
_entity_poly.pdbx_seq_one_letter_code
_entity_poly.pdbx_strand_id
1 'polypeptide(L)'
;MEKYIKLLQEFVGNTISADEFEQRFIQLFKGDNNLQLGREFKILDKLFADVDAYCSDPDLIEDPRFDIGEDQLQVSAEETLDKLVDLTTSYTLNYREDK
;
A
#
# COMPACT_ATOMS: atom_id res chain seq x y z
N MET A 1 -6.73 7.59 6.32
CA MET A 1 -5.44 7.25 5.69
C MET A 1 -4.36 6.80 6.67
N GLU A 2 -4.29 7.34 7.88
CA GLU A 2 -3.25 7.01 8.87
C GLU A 2 -3.03 5.50 9.10
N LYS A 3 -4.11 4.72 9.13
CA LYS A 3 -4.06 3.25 9.25
C LYS A 3 -3.30 2.54 8.12
N TYR A 4 -3.41 3.03 6.88
CA TYR A 4 -2.65 2.49 5.74
C TYR A 4 -1.20 2.95 5.79
N ILE A 5 -0.95 4.24 6.08
CA ILE A 5 0.40 4.80 6.20
C ILE A 5 1.19 4.04 7.27
N LYS A 6 0.59 3.79 8.43
CA LYS A 6 1.23 3.05 9.51
C LYS A 6 1.59 1.62 9.07
N LEU A 7 0.64 0.90 8.46
CA LEU A 7 0.87 -0.47 8.00
C LEU A 7 1.99 -0.53 6.94
N LEU A 8 2.01 0.43 6.02
CA LEU A 8 3.06 0.55 5.00
C LEU A 8 4.42 0.85 5.64
N GLN A 9 4.48 1.73 6.65
CA GLN A 9 5.73 2.00 7.39
C GLN A 9 6.25 0.76 8.12
N GLU A 10 5.37 -0.05 8.71
CA GLU A 10 5.75 -1.30 9.38
C GLU A 10 6.34 -2.29 8.38
N PHE A 11 5.75 -2.42 7.18
CA PHE A 11 6.25 -3.33 6.15
C PHE A 11 7.54 -2.83 5.48
N VAL A 12 7.57 -1.58 5.01
CA VAL A 12 8.76 -0.95 4.42
C VAL A 12 9.93 -0.91 5.42
N GLY A 13 9.63 -0.71 6.71
CA GLY A 13 10.60 -0.77 7.80
C GLY A 13 11.04 -2.18 8.19
N ASN A 14 10.65 -3.23 7.45
CA ASN A 14 10.94 -4.64 7.75
C ASN A 14 10.54 -5.07 9.18
N THR A 15 9.51 -4.42 9.75
CA THR A 15 8.99 -4.72 11.09
C THR A 15 7.96 -5.86 11.05
N ILE A 16 7.31 -6.05 9.90
CA ILE A 16 6.41 -7.18 9.61
C ILE A 16 6.85 -7.84 8.30
N SER A 17 6.55 -9.13 8.16
CA SER A 17 6.82 -9.90 6.93
C SER A 17 5.85 -9.55 5.79
N ALA A 18 6.18 -9.94 4.55
CA ALA A 18 5.26 -9.77 3.42
C ALA A 18 3.95 -10.54 3.57
N ASP A 19 3.98 -11.80 4.05
CA ASP A 19 2.77 -12.56 4.34
C ASP A 19 1.88 -11.85 5.37
N GLU A 20 2.49 -11.32 6.43
CA GLU A 20 1.75 -10.58 7.46
C GLU A 20 1.18 -9.26 6.93
N PHE A 21 1.95 -8.56 6.10
CA PHE A 21 1.51 -7.34 5.44
C PHE A 21 0.31 -7.60 4.51
N GLU A 22 0.41 -8.62 3.65
CA GLU A 22 -0.65 -9.03 2.72
C GLU A 22 -1.97 -9.27 3.45
N GLN A 23 -1.96 -10.15 4.45
CA GLN A 23 -3.14 -10.48 5.24
C GLN A 23 -3.77 -9.24 5.90
N ARG A 24 -2.94 -8.42 6.57
CA ARG A 24 -3.41 -7.21 7.26
C ARG A 24 -3.93 -6.17 6.27
N PHE A 25 -3.28 -6.00 5.13
CA PHE A 25 -3.68 -5.05 4.10
C PHE A 25 -5.02 -5.45 3.48
N ILE A 26 -5.18 -6.71 3.07
CA ILE A 26 -6.43 -7.21 2.49
C ILE A 26 -7.59 -7.05 3.47
N GLN A 27 -7.38 -7.40 4.75
CA GLN A 27 -8.39 -7.23 5.78
C GLN A 27 -8.76 -5.76 5.97
N LEU A 28 -7.76 -4.87 6.01
CA LEU A 28 -7.95 -3.44 6.18
C LEU A 28 -8.72 -2.83 5.00
N PHE A 29 -8.31 -3.15 3.77
CA PHE A 29 -8.87 -2.60 2.54
C PHE A 29 -10.32 -3.06 2.33
N LYS A 30 -10.60 -4.36 2.46
CA LYS A 30 -11.97 -4.91 2.32
C LYS A 30 -12.92 -4.47 3.45
N GLY A 31 -12.38 -4.17 4.64
CA GLY A 31 -13.16 -3.71 5.78
C GLY A 31 -13.40 -2.20 5.84
N ASP A 32 -12.79 -1.42 4.96
CA ASP A 32 -12.82 0.05 5.04
C ASP A 32 -14.02 0.67 4.31
N ASN A 33 -15.18 0.68 4.96
CA ASN A 33 -16.38 1.33 4.43
C ASN A 33 -16.26 2.86 4.27
N ASN A 34 -15.20 3.48 4.80
CA ASN A 34 -14.97 4.93 4.72
C ASN A 34 -14.01 5.32 3.59
N LEU A 35 -13.52 4.35 2.81
CA LEU A 35 -12.59 4.62 1.73
C LEU A 35 -13.31 5.28 0.56
N GLN A 36 -13.06 6.57 0.35
CA GLN A 36 -13.68 7.35 -0.73
C GLN A 36 -12.96 7.11 -2.06
N LEU A 37 -13.70 7.06 -3.18
CA LEU A 37 -13.19 6.84 -4.55
C LEU A 37 -12.30 7.96 -5.13
N GLY A 38 -11.59 8.71 -4.27
CA GLY A 38 -10.69 9.80 -4.60
C GLY A 38 -9.29 9.34 -5.01
N ARG A 39 -8.33 10.26 -4.95
CA ARG A 39 -6.92 10.00 -5.31
C ARG A 39 -6.29 8.94 -4.41
N GLU A 40 -6.58 8.99 -3.12
CA GLU A 40 -6.09 8.02 -2.12
C GLU A 40 -6.53 6.59 -2.46
N PHE A 41 -7.81 6.41 -2.84
CA PHE A 41 -8.32 5.11 -3.27
C PHE A 41 -7.58 4.59 -4.49
N LYS A 42 -7.36 5.40 -5.53
CA LYS A 42 -6.65 4.95 -6.75
C LYS A 42 -5.22 4.50 -6.46
N ILE A 43 -4.56 5.14 -5.50
CA ILE A 43 -3.22 4.74 -5.06
C ILE A 43 -3.28 3.40 -4.34
N LEU A 44 -4.22 3.23 -3.40
CA LEU A 44 -4.40 2.00 -2.64
C LEU A 44 -4.94 0.83 -3.49
N ASP A 45 -5.74 1.11 -4.52
CA ASP A 45 -6.31 0.14 -5.46
C ASP A 45 -5.22 -0.46 -6.36
N LYS A 46 -4.24 0.36 -6.79
CA LYS A 46 -3.03 -0.15 -7.45
C LYS A 46 -2.27 -1.10 -6.52
N LEU A 47 -2.01 -0.67 -5.28
CA LEU A 47 -1.32 -1.52 -4.30
C LEU A 47 -2.12 -2.79 -4.01
N PHE A 48 -3.45 -2.73 -3.98
CA PHE A 48 -4.28 -3.91 -3.79
C PHE A 48 -4.07 -4.94 -4.91
N ALA A 49 -3.94 -4.50 -6.16
CA ALA A 49 -3.60 -5.40 -7.27
C ALA A 49 -2.22 -6.04 -7.09
N ASP A 50 -1.22 -5.28 -6.62
CA ASP A 50 0.12 -5.81 -6.34
C ASP A 50 0.11 -6.80 -5.16
N VAL A 51 -0.68 -6.53 -4.12
CA VAL A 51 -0.88 -7.43 -2.97
C VAL A 51 -1.62 -8.71 -3.39
N ASP A 52 -2.61 -8.62 -4.28
CA ASP A 52 -3.35 -9.79 -4.80
C ASP A 52 -2.47 -10.65 -5.74
N ALA A 53 -1.46 -10.04 -6.37
CA ALA A 53 -0.44 -10.69 -7.19
C ALA A 53 0.75 -11.24 -6.39
N TYR A 54 0.81 -11.00 -5.08
CA TYR A 54 1.92 -11.47 -4.26
C TYR A 54 1.90 -12.99 -4.10
N CYS A 55 3.08 -13.60 -4.30
CA CYS A 55 3.30 -15.01 -4.02
C CYS A 55 4.50 -15.16 -3.07
N SER A 56 4.27 -15.77 -1.90
CA SER A 56 5.31 -15.97 -0.89
C SER A 56 6.27 -17.12 -1.22
N ASP A 57 5.88 -18.02 -2.11
CA ASP A 57 6.73 -19.12 -2.58
C ASP A 57 7.27 -18.83 -3.99
N PRO A 58 8.56 -18.47 -4.13
CA PRO A 58 9.13 -18.14 -5.44
C PRO A 58 9.17 -19.34 -6.40
N ASP A 59 9.12 -20.59 -5.89
CA ASP A 59 9.06 -21.78 -6.73
C ASP A 59 7.68 -21.96 -7.38
N LEU A 60 6.65 -21.25 -6.89
CA LEU A 60 5.29 -21.24 -7.45
C LEU A 60 5.04 -20.07 -8.41
N ILE A 61 5.99 -19.15 -8.58
CA ILE A 61 5.90 -18.05 -9.54
C ILE A 61 6.07 -18.62 -10.95
N GLU A 62 4.96 -18.86 -11.65
CA GLU A 62 4.97 -19.40 -13.01
C GLU A 62 5.17 -18.28 -14.06
N ASP A 63 4.64 -17.08 -13.80
CA ASP A 63 4.75 -15.93 -14.72
C ASP A 63 5.03 -14.62 -13.96
N PRO A 64 6.26 -14.08 -14.04
CA PRO A 64 6.66 -12.85 -13.32
C PRO A 64 5.95 -11.58 -13.84
N ARG A 65 5.06 -11.69 -14.83
CA ARG A 65 4.17 -10.61 -15.26
C ARG A 65 2.90 -10.53 -14.42
N PHE A 66 2.52 -11.62 -13.76
CA PHE A 66 1.27 -11.75 -13.01
C PHE A 66 1.50 -12.02 -11.53
N ASP A 67 2.61 -12.67 -11.18
CA ASP A 67 2.99 -12.92 -9.79
C ASP A 67 4.21 -12.09 -9.40
N ILE A 68 4.21 -11.56 -8.19
CA ILE A 68 5.33 -10.78 -7.65
C ILE A 68 5.84 -11.38 -6.33
N GLY A 69 7.15 -11.30 -6.12
CA GLY A 69 7.79 -11.68 -4.86
C GLY A 69 7.85 -10.53 -3.85
N GLU A 70 8.44 -10.82 -2.68
CA GLU A 70 8.57 -9.87 -1.58
C GLU A 70 9.28 -8.57 -1.99
N ASP A 71 10.40 -8.65 -2.71
CA ASP A 71 11.16 -7.46 -3.15
C ASP A 71 10.30 -6.49 -3.99
N GLN A 72 9.50 -7.03 -4.91
CA GLN A 72 8.62 -6.24 -5.77
C GLN A 72 7.46 -5.65 -4.98
N LEU A 73 6.89 -6.41 -4.05
CA LEU A 73 5.86 -5.93 -3.14
C LEU A 73 6.38 -4.80 -2.24
N GLN A 74 7.62 -4.92 -1.76
CA GLN A 74 8.29 -3.89 -0.95
C GLN A 74 8.45 -2.59 -1.74
N VAL A 75 8.92 -2.64 -2.97
CA VAL A 75 9.01 -1.46 -3.86
C VAL A 75 7.64 -0.83 -4.09
N SER A 76 6.59 -1.63 -4.32
CA SER A 76 5.22 -1.09 -4.49
C SER A 76 4.71 -0.41 -3.22
N ALA A 77 4.98 -1.00 -2.05
CA ALA A 77 4.64 -0.41 -0.76
C ALA A 77 5.39 0.91 -0.50
N GLU A 78 6.67 0.99 -0.84
CA GLU A 78 7.47 2.22 -0.75
C GLU A 78 6.91 3.34 -1.62
N GLU A 79 6.65 3.06 -2.90
CA GLU A 79 6.04 4.04 -3.81
C GLU A 79 4.66 4.51 -3.32
N THR A 80 3.88 3.59 -2.77
CA THR A 80 2.55 3.88 -2.26
C THR A 80 2.63 4.78 -1.03
N LEU A 81 3.55 4.46 -0.11
CA LEU A 81 3.78 5.26 1.09
C LEU A 81 4.20 6.69 0.73
N ASP A 82 5.14 6.85 -0.19
CA ASP A 82 5.59 8.16 -0.68
C ASP A 82 4.42 8.98 -1.23
N LYS A 83 3.61 8.40 -2.14
CA LYS A 83 2.44 9.08 -2.74
C LYS A 83 1.38 9.48 -1.70
N LEU A 84 1.14 8.64 -0.68
CA LEU A 84 0.18 8.96 0.38
C LEU A 84 0.71 10.06 1.32
N VAL A 85 2.00 10.05 1.65
CA VAL A 85 2.63 11.08 2.48
C VAL A 85 2.68 12.42 1.74
N ASP A 86 3.02 12.42 0.45
CA ASP A 86 3.00 13.62 -0.38
C ASP A 86 1.60 14.23 -0.48
N LEU A 87 0.58 13.40 -0.71
CA LEU A 87 -0.82 13.87 -0.74
C LEU A 87 -1.24 14.49 0.59
N THR A 88 -0.97 13.82 1.71
CA THR A 88 -1.35 14.32 3.04
C THR A 88 -0.58 15.59 3.44
N THR A 89 0.68 15.72 2.99
CA THR A 89 1.49 16.94 3.17
C THR A 89 0.97 18.08 2.30
N SER A 90 0.64 17.80 1.04
CA SER A 90 0.08 18.74 0.07
C SER A 90 -1.29 19.28 0.52
N TYR A 91 -2.15 18.45 1.11
CA TYR A 91 -3.39 18.94 1.73
C TYR A 91 -3.08 19.88 2.89
N THR A 92 -2.13 19.55 3.76
CA THR A 92 -1.79 20.38 4.93
C THR A 92 -1.25 21.77 4.54
N LEU A 93 -0.53 21.89 3.41
CA LEU A 93 -0.02 23.16 2.90
C LEU A 93 -1.10 24.04 2.27
N ASN A 94 -2.01 23.46 1.47
CA ASN A 94 -3.11 24.22 0.86
C ASN A 94 -4.08 24.82 1.90
N TYR A 95 -4.26 24.20 3.07
CA TYR A 95 -5.08 24.77 4.14
C TYR A 95 -4.40 25.90 4.95
N ARG A 96 -3.11 26.18 4.73
CA ARG A 96 -2.37 27.25 5.43
C ARG A 96 -2.27 28.56 4.66
N GLU A 97 -2.54 28.56 3.34
CA GLU A 97 -2.47 29.77 2.51
C GLU A 97 -3.78 30.58 2.49
N ASP A 98 -4.89 30.03 3.01
CA ASP A 98 -6.20 30.70 3.14
C ASP A 98 -6.49 31.24 4.56
N LYS A 99 -5.49 31.81 5.24
CA LYS A 99 -5.68 32.54 6.52
C LYS A 99 -5.00 33.89 6.58
#